data_AF-A0A2E5S5G6-F1
#
_entry.id   AF-A0A2E5S5G6-F1
#
_cell.length_a   1.000
_cell.length_b   1.000
_cell.length_c   1.000
_cell.angle_alpha   90.00
_cell.angle_beta   90.00
_cell.angle_gamma   90.00
#
_symmetry.space_group_name_H-M   'P 1'
#
loop_
_entity.id
_entity.type
_entity.pdbx_description
1 polymer ?
#
loop_
_entity_poly.entity_id
_entity_poly.type
_entity_poly.pdbx_seq_one_letter_code
_entity_poly.pdbx_strand_id
1 'polypeptide(L)' 'MKRPGYRAAIKWIAENDESSCRDAEEMENLISVSLVSDLFGKQNHEVAEAVVRYRERKL' A
#
# COMPACT_ATOMS: atom_id res chain seq x y z
N MET A 1 0.66 2.10 23.33
CA MET A 1 1.24 1.99 21.97
C MET A 1 0.63 3.07 21.09
N LYS A 2 1.44 3.88 20.38
CA LYS A 2 0.91 4.73 19.30
C LYS A 2 0.40 3.81 18.19
N ARG A 3 -0.83 4.01 17.72
CA ARG A 3 -1.36 3.24 16.59
C ARG A 3 -0.53 3.57 15.33
N PRO A 4 -0.10 2.57 14.54
CA PRO A 4 0.57 2.82 13.27
C PRO A 4 -0.34 3.65 12.36
N GLY A 5 0.19 4.73 11.79
CA GLY A 5 -0.55 5.56 10.84
C GLY A 5 -0.49 5.03 9.41
N TYR A 6 -1.20 5.68 8.49
CA TYR A 6 -1.29 5.32 7.07
C TYR A 6 0.08 5.00 6.42
N ARG A 7 1.10 5.84 6.65
CA ARG A 7 2.45 5.63 6.12
C ARG A 7 3.11 4.32 6.57
N ALA A 8 2.81 3.87 7.79
CA ALA A 8 3.33 2.60 8.30
C ALA A 8 2.65 1.41 7.61
N ALA A 9 1.35 1.52 7.30
CA ALA A 9 0.62 0.52 6.54
C ALA A 9 1.15 0.40 5.10
N ILE A 10 1.36 1.54 4.41
CA ILE A 10 1.97 1.57 3.07
C ILE A 10 3.34 0.91 3.06
N LYS A 11 4.21 1.26 4.02
CA LYS A 11 5.52 0.64 4.16
C LYS A 11 5.40 -0.87 4.36
N TRP A 12 4.49 -1.31 5.21
CA TRP A 12 4.30 -2.74 5.49
C TRP A 12 3.88 -3.50 4.24
N ILE A 13 2.90 -3.01 3.48
CA ILE A 13 2.48 -3.63 2.21
C ILE A 13 3.66 -3.66 1.22
N ALA A 14 4.35 -2.54 1.06
CA ALA A 14 5.46 -2.43 0.13
C ALA A 14 6.59 -3.45 0.41
N GLU A 15 6.83 -3.76 1.69
CA GLU A 15 7.92 -4.64 2.15
C GLU A 15 7.51 -6.12 2.31
N ASN A 16 6.23 -6.44 2.50
CA ASN A 16 5.78 -7.80 2.87
C ASN A 16 4.87 -8.47 1.84
N ASP A 17 4.13 -7.69 1.06
CA ASP A 17 3.31 -8.24 -0.03
C ASP A 17 4.17 -8.55 -1.26
N GLU A 18 3.57 -8.98 -2.38
CA GLU A 18 4.31 -9.25 -3.63
C GLU A 18 5.20 -8.07 -4.05
N SER A 19 6.48 -8.13 -3.66
CA SER A 19 7.41 -7.01 -3.69
C SER A 19 7.84 -6.60 -5.10
N SER A 20 7.58 -7.46 -6.10
CA SER A 20 7.87 -7.22 -7.51
C SER A 20 6.72 -6.57 -8.28
N CYS A 21 5.48 -6.59 -7.75
CA CYS A 21 4.36 -5.93 -8.40
C CYS A 21 4.58 -4.40 -8.37
N ARG A 22 4.69 -3.78 -9.53
CA ARG A 22 4.90 -2.32 -9.69
C ARG A 22 3.77 -1.64 -10.43
N ASP A 23 2.77 -2.40 -10.81
CA ASP A 23 1.57 -1.88 -11.43
C ASP A 23 0.57 -1.51 -10.34
N ALA A 24 0.09 -0.27 -10.38
CA ALA A 24 -0.93 0.19 -9.46
C ALA A 24 -2.26 -0.56 -9.69
N GLU A 25 -2.60 -0.89 -10.95
CA GLU A 25 -3.84 -1.60 -11.27
C GLU A 25 -3.84 -3.03 -10.71
N GLU A 26 -2.71 -3.74 -10.80
CA GLU A 26 -2.58 -5.05 -10.16
C GLU A 26 -2.64 -4.95 -8.63
N MET A 27 -1.97 -3.94 -8.06
CA MET A 27 -1.93 -3.70 -6.62
C MET A 27 -3.31 -3.38 -6.02
N GLU A 28 -4.17 -2.67 -6.74
CA GLU A 28 -5.53 -2.32 -6.29
C GLU A 28 -6.39 -3.53 -5.92
N ASN A 29 -6.10 -4.67 -6.55
CA ASN A 29 -6.83 -5.91 -6.36
C ASN A 29 -6.36 -6.70 -5.12
N LEU A 30 -5.30 -6.26 -4.44
CA LEU A 30 -4.83 -6.93 -3.23
C LEU A 30 -5.77 -6.67 -2.04
N ILE A 31 -6.01 -7.73 -1.26
CA ILE A 31 -6.81 -7.66 -0.02
C ILE A 31 -6.16 -6.68 0.96
N SER A 32 -4.84 -6.67 1.05
CA SER A 32 -4.08 -5.76 1.92
C SER A 32 -4.34 -4.28 1.58
N VAL A 33 -4.43 -3.95 0.29
CA VAL A 33 -4.81 -2.62 -0.19
C VAL A 33 -6.24 -2.28 0.21
N SER A 34 -7.20 -3.16 -0.05
CA SER A 34 -8.60 -2.96 0.32
C SER A 34 -8.80 -2.73 1.82
N LEU A 35 -8.11 -3.50 2.67
CA LEU A 35 -8.18 -3.34 4.13
C LEU A 35 -7.61 -1.99 4.60
N VAL A 36 -6.52 -1.53 3.98
CA VAL A 36 -5.93 -0.22 4.31
C VAL A 36 -6.80 0.92 3.80
N SER A 37 -7.38 0.78 2.61
CA SER A 37 -8.36 1.72 2.07
C SER A 37 -9.52 1.94 3.04
N ASP A 38 -10.16 0.86 3.50
CA ASP A 38 -11.27 0.91 4.43
C ASP A 38 -10.86 1.52 5.78
N LEU A 39 -9.70 1.12 6.32
CA LEU A 39 -9.22 1.61 7.61
C LEU A 39 -8.94 3.12 7.63
N PHE A 40 -8.51 3.69 6.49
CA PHE A 40 -8.11 5.09 6.40
C PHE A 40 -9.04 5.96 5.54
N GLY A 41 -10.15 5.42 5.04
CA GLY A 41 -11.11 6.14 4.21
C GLY A 41 -10.51 6.61 2.88
N LYS A 42 -9.80 5.71 2.19
CA LYS A 42 -9.08 5.96 0.94
C LYS A 42 -9.64 5.12 -0.21
N GLN A 43 -9.41 5.56 -1.44
CA GLN A 43 -9.65 4.73 -2.62
C GLN A 43 -8.53 3.67 -2.76
N ASN A 44 -8.87 2.47 -3.25
CA ASN A 44 -7.86 1.43 -3.53
C ASN A 44 -6.72 1.94 -4.41
N HIS A 45 -7.05 2.70 -5.47
CA HIS A 45 -6.06 3.31 -6.36
C HIS A 45 -5.07 4.23 -5.61
N GLU A 46 -5.55 5.08 -4.69
CA GLU A 46 -4.67 5.97 -3.91
C GLU A 46 -3.68 5.19 -3.03
N VAL A 47 -4.11 4.06 -2.48
CA VAL A 47 -3.28 3.18 -1.64
C VAL A 47 -2.27 2.43 -2.50
N ALA A 48 -2.72 1.86 -3.62
CA ALA A 48 -1.86 1.16 -4.58
C ALA A 48 -0.75 2.07 -5.13
N GLU A 49 -1.08 3.28 -5.59
CA GLU A 49 -0.10 4.27 -6.04
C GLU A 49 0.92 4.60 -4.94
N ALA A 50 0.47 4.74 -3.69
CA ALA A 50 1.34 5.05 -2.57
C ALA A 50 2.33 3.91 -2.29
N VAL A 51 1.90 2.65 -2.44
CA VAL A 51 2.76 1.46 -2.32
C VAL A 51 3.80 1.44 -3.45
N VAL A 52 3.38 1.62 -4.71
CA VAL A 52 4.28 1.64 -5.87
C VAL A 52 5.33 2.74 -5.72
N ARG A 53 4.91 3.98 -5.41
CA ARG A 53 5.84 5.11 -5.18
C ARG A 53 6.80 4.86 -4.02
N TYR A 54 6.37 4.15 -2.99
CA TYR A 54 7.27 3.76 -1.89
C TYR A 54 8.35 2.79 -2.37
N ARG A 55 7.97 1.78 -3.19
CA ARG A 55 8.91 0.82 -3.78
C ARG A 55 9.92 1.49 -4.71
N GLU A 56 9.48 2.43 -5.54
CA GLU A 56 10.37 3.18 -6.46
C GLU A 56 11.42 4.02 -5.74
N ARG A 57 11.06 4.68 -4.64
CA ARG A 57 12.00 5.52 -3.86
C ARG A 57 13.07 4.73 -3.11
N LYS A 58 12.92 3.41 -2.99
CA LYS A 58 13.87 2.53 -2.29
C LYS A 58 14.93 1.92 -3.22
N LEU A 59 14.79 2.11 -4.53
CA LEU A 59 15.80 1.80 -5.55
C LEU A 59 16.77 2.97 -5.69
#